data_AF-A0A1Y3YQC4-F1
#
_entry.id   AF-A0A1Y3YQC4-F1
#
_cell.length_a   1.000
_cell.length_b   1.000
_cell.length_c   1.000
_cell.angle_alpha   90.00
_cell.angle_beta   90.00
_cell.angle_gamma   90.00
#
_symmetry.space_group_name_H-M   'P 1'
#
loop_
_entity.id
_entity.type
_entity.pdbx_description
1 polymer ?
#
loop_
_entity_poly.entity_id
_entity_poly.type
_entity_poly.pdbx_seq_one_letter_code
_entity_poly.pdbx_strand_id
1 'polypeptide(L)'
;MIKTDINLTPQALKSDLNHFWNLSAQKIYSIEKSFNNGQGSPVYTTKGQYVTKGWTEWTQGFQYGSALLQFDATDEQEFLEIGRKNTIERMAPHISHIGVHDHGFNNLSTYGNLLRLMQEGRIENNKWEYDFYKLAIKISGSVQAARWTDISNGNGYIYSFNGPHSLFVDTLRSCRILVLAHKLKHYLQGEGDIRISLLERACKHILTTAHYSVFYGEGRDNYDEWGRTAHEIIFNINDGNYRCPNSQQGYSGFTTWTRGLAWAMVGFSEELEAFATIPDEEFQSTGGRTTIISSMEKAACAVCDFYIKNTPTDGIPYWDTGAPNLWKIGNYLQEPSNPYNSFEPIDSSAAAIGAQGLMRLGKYLNNDYYFKTGLTVLKALLNEPYLSSNPNHQGLLLHSIYHRPNNWDYIPQNAQIPNGESSMWGDYHIREAALYVTRLINNSTYYTFFNGY
;
A
#
# COMPACT_ATOMS: atom_id res chain seq x y z
N MET A 1 -18.00 -13.42 -2.74
CA MET A 1 -17.01 -13.92 -1.80
C MET A 1 -15.98 -14.70 -2.58
N ILE A 2 -14.71 -14.44 -2.27
CA ILE A 2 -13.57 -15.08 -2.92
C ILE A 2 -13.69 -16.60 -2.83
N LYS A 3 -13.44 -17.29 -3.95
CA LYS A 3 -13.38 -18.75 -3.99
C LYS A 3 -11.93 -19.21 -3.89
N THR A 4 -11.44 -19.35 -2.67
CA THR A 4 -10.05 -19.72 -2.38
C THR A 4 -9.68 -21.09 -2.92
N ASP A 5 -8.59 -21.17 -3.69
CA ASP A 5 -7.97 -22.42 -4.08
C ASP A 5 -7.06 -22.92 -2.95
N ILE A 6 -7.60 -23.78 -2.09
CA ILE A 6 -6.89 -24.34 -0.93
C ILE A 6 -5.65 -25.17 -1.30
N ASN A 7 -5.59 -25.68 -2.53
CA ASN A 7 -4.48 -26.52 -2.99
C ASN A 7 -3.37 -25.69 -3.65
N LEU A 8 -3.58 -24.39 -3.87
CA LEU A 8 -2.64 -23.53 -4.55
C LEU A 8 -1.35 -23.39 -3.73
N THR A 9 -0.21 -23.60 -4.37
CA THR A 9 1.12 -23.41 -3.74
C THR A 9 1.87 -22.28 -4.43
N PRO A 10 2.83 -21.63 -3.76
CA PRO A 10 3.72 -20.67 -4.43
C PRO A 10 4.33 -21.25 -5.71
N GLN A 11 4.78 -22.52 -5.66
CA GLN A 11 5.40 -23.22 -6.79
C GLN A 11 4.49 -23.30 -8.02
N ALA A 12 3.16 -23.36 -7.85
CA ALA A 12 2.22 -23.39 -8.96
C ALA A 12 2.19 -22.09 -9.79
N LEU A 13 2.67 -20.97 -9.23
CA LEU A 13 2.72 -19.66 -9.89
C LEU A 13 4.03 -19.41 -10.63
N LYS A 14 4.99 -20.35 -10.61
CA LYS A 14 6.33 -20.13 -11.17
C LYS A 14 6.32 -19.73 -12.66
N SER A 15 5.50 -20.39 -13.47
CA SER A 15 5.39 -20.08 -14.91
C SER A 15 4.80 -18.68 -15.13
N ASP A 16 3.72 -18.36 -14.42
CA ASP A 16 3.03 -17.07 -14.52
C ASP A 16 3.94 -15.92 -14.07
N LEU A 17 4.72 -16.12 -13.00
CA LEU A 17 5.70 -15.16 -12.51
C LEU A 17 6.84 -14.93 -13.50
N ASN A 18 7.35 -15.97 -14.16
CA ASN A 18 8.36 -15.80 -15.20
C ASN A 18 7.83 -14.95 -16.37
N HIS A 19 6.59 -15.20 -16.78
CA HIS A 19 5.94 -14.39 -17.82
C HIS A 19 5.74 -12.93 -17.36
N PHE A 20 5.27 -12.74 -16.12
CA PHE A 20 5.08 -11.44 -15.49
C PHE A 20 6.36 -10.60 -15.45
N TRP A 21 7.50 -11.18 -15.03
CA TRP A 21 8.76 -10.44 -14.94
C TRP A 21 9.30 -10.00 -16.31
N ASN A 22 9.04 -10.80 -17.36
CA ASN A 22 9.36 -10.41 -18.74
C ASN A 22 8.51 -9.21 -19.21
N LEU A 23 7.21 -9.19 -18.91
CA LEU A 23 6.34 -8.06 -19.22
C LEU A 23 6.72 -6.82 -18.41
N SER A 24 7.00 -7.01 -17.11
CA SER A 24 7.42 -5.94 -16.18
C SER A 24 8.65 -5.19 -16.69
N ALA A 25 9.68 -5.91 -17.15
CA ALA A 25 10.87 -5.35 -17.77
C ALA A 25 10.54 -4.41 -18.93
N GLN A 26 9.69 -4.88 -19.87
CA GLN A 26 9.27 -4.10 -21.03
C GLN A 26 8.55 -2.82 -20.64
N LYS A 27 7.69 -2.88 -19.61
CA LYS A 27 6.96 -1.71 -19.10
C LYS A 27 7.91 -0.66 -18.52
N ILE A 28 8.86 -1.09 -17.68
CA ILE A 28 9.86 -0.20 -17.07
C ILE A 28 10.69 0.49 -18.17
N TYR A 29 11.18 -0.25 -19.16
CA TYR A 29 11.92 0.34 -20.29
C TYR A 29 11.08 1.31 -21.11
N SER A 30 9.81 0.99 -21.35
CA SER A 30 8.90 1.88 -22.08
C SER A 30 8.74 3.22 -21.34
N ILE A 31 8.55 3.20 -20.03
CA ILE A 31 8.38 4.40 -19.20
C ILE A 31 9.69 5.20 -19.17
N GLU A 32 10.82 4.57 -18.86
CA GLU A 32 12.14 5.24 -18.79
C GLU A 32 12.49 5.93 -20.11
N LYS A 33 12.15 5.32 -21.25
CA LYS A 33 12.44 5.87 -22.57
C LYS A 33 11.57 7.09 -22.93
N SER A 34 10.34 7.17 -22.45
CA SER A 34 9.33 8.07 -23.04
C SER A 34 8.63 9.02 -22.07
N PHE A 35 8.70 8.76 -20.76
CA PHE A 35 8.05 9.62 -19.78
C PHE A 35 8.84 10.92 -19.55
N ASN A 36 8.17 12.06 -19.69
CA ASN A 36 8.77 13.37 -19.48
C ASN A 36 8.72 13.77 -18.00
N ASN A 37 9.84 13.58 -17.30
CA ASN A 37 9.96 13.88 -15.88
C ASN A 37 9.80 15.38 -15.52
N GLY A 38 9.78 16.28 -16.50
CA GLY A 38 9.48 17.69 -16.27
C GLY A 38 8.01 18.00 -16.00
N GLN A 39 7.11 17.01 -16.12
CA GLN A 39 5.65 17.19 -15.96
C GLN A 39 5.10 16.77 -14.58
N GLY A 40 5.97 16.33 -13.66
CA GLY A 40 5.61 15.73 -12.36
C GLY A 40 5.68 14.21 -12.37
N SER A 41 5.19 13.56 -11.31
CA SER A 41 5.18 12.09 -11.22
C SER A 41 4.17 11.42 -12.16
N PRO A 42 4.49 10.25 -12.74
CA PRO A 42 3.50 9.42 -13.43
C PRO A 42 2.53 8.81 -12.41
N VAL A 43 1.23 9.02 -12.60
CA VAL A 43 0.21 8.59 -11.63
C VAL A 43 -0.62 7.43 -12.16
N TYR A 44 -1.25 7.61 -13.30
CA TYR A 44 -2.13 6.63 -13.94
C TYR A 44 -1.99 6.72 -15.47
N THR A 45 -2.41 5.68 -16.18
CA THR A 45 -2.37 5.71 -17.65
C THR A 45 -3.66 6.30 -18.23
N THR A 46 -3.53 6.97 -19.37
CA THR A 46 -4.63 7.37 -20.25
C THR A 46 -4.28 6.92 -21.66
N LYS A 47 -5.16 6.10 -22.26
CA LYS A 47 -4.89 5.43 -23.54
C LYS A 47 -3.57 4.64 -23.49
N GLY A 48 -3.29 4.03 -22.35
CA GLY A 48 -2.10 3.24 -22.11
C GLY A 48 -0.78 4.00 -21.95
N GLN A 49 -0.80 5.32 -21.81
CA GLN A 49 0.39 6.13 -21.53
C GLN A 49 0.24 6.80 -20.15
N TYR A 50 1.27 6.72 -19.31
CA TYR A 50 1.30 7.38 -18.00
C TYR A 50 1.23 8.89 -18.15
N VAL A 51 0.33 9.49 -17.37
CA VAL A 51 0.14 10.93 -17.28
C VAL A 51 0.27 11.38 -15.82
N THR A 52 0.50 12.67 -15.65
CA THR A 52 0.54 13.32 -14.34
C THR A 52 -0.87 13.75 -13.97
N LYS A 53 -1.28 13.46 -12.73
CA LYS A 53 -2.60 13.83 -12.20
C LYS A 53 -2.62 13.60 -10.72
N GLY A 54 -2.58 14.65 -9.91
CA GLY A 54 -2.62 14.47 -8.46
C GLY A 54 -2.73 15.80 -7.74
N TRP A 55 -3.17 15.72 -6.50
CA TRP A 55 -3.09 16.84 -5.56
C TRP A 55 -1.68 16.99 -4.97
N THR A 56 -0.93 15.88 -4.98
CA THR A 56 0.38 15.72 -4.32
C THR A 56 1.30 14.82 -5.15
N GLU A 57 2.61 14.90 -4.89
CA GLU A 57 3.64 14.07 -5.53
C GLU A 57 3.91 12.78 -4.70
N TRP A 58 2.95 11.85 -4.70
CA TRP A 58 2.98 10.65 -3.84
C TRP A 58 3.38 9.34 -4.54
N THR A 59 3.51 9.36 -5.88
CA THR A 59 3.70 8.14 -6.69
C THR A 59 5.09 7.97 -7.29
N GLN A 60 5.95 8.99 -7.22
CA GLN A 60 7.28 8.97 -7.85
C GLN A 60 8.15 7.81 -7.37
N GLY A 61 8.08 7.49 -6.07
CA GLY A 61 8.86 6.41 -5.49
C GLY A 61 8.44 5.04 -5.99
N PHE A 62 7.19 4.87 -6.43
CA PHE A 62 6.72 3.63 -7.04
C PHE A 62 7.32 3.42 -8.44
N GLN A 63 7.50 4.49 -9.23
CA GLN A 63 8.16 4.39 -10.54
C GLN A 63 9.59 3.86 -10.39
N TYR A 64 10.41 4.53 -9.58
CA TYR A 64 11.83 4.15 -9.45
C TYR A 64 12.01 2.88 -8.60
N GLY A 65 11.14 2.68 -7.62
CA GLY A 65 11.09 1.46 -6.82
C GLY A 65 10.73 0.23 -7.65
N SER A 66 9.92 0.35 -8.69
CA SER A 66 9.58 -0.77 -9.58
C SER A 66 10.81 -1.36 -10.27
N ALA A 67 11.79 -0.54 -10.65
CA ALA A 67 13.05 -1.02 -11.20
C ALA A 67 13.89 -1.78 -10.16
N LEU A 68 13.88 -1.34 -8.89
CA LEU A 68 14.58 -2.04 -7.81
C LEU A 68 13.95 -3.41 -7.52
N LEU A 69 12.62 -3.51 -7.54
CA LEU A 69 11.90 -4.78 -7.39
C LEU A 69 12.15 -5.72 -8.57
N GLN A 70 12.24 -5.20 -9.80
CA GLN A 70 12.62 -5.97 -10.99
C GLN A 70 14.00 -6.58 -10.82
N PHE A 71 15.01 -5.78 -10.43
CA PHE A 71 16.36 -6.27 -10.16
C PHE A 71 16.37 -7.36 -9.09
N ASP A 72 15.64 -7.15 -7.99
CA ASP A 72 15.59 -8.10 -6.87
C ASP A 72 15.10 -9.49 -7.32
N ALA A 73 14.10 -9.51 -8.21
CA ALA A 73 13.51 -10.74 -8.74
C ALA A 73 14.33 -11.43 -9.84
N THR A 74 15.11 -10.67 -10.62
CA THR A 74 15.69 -11.16 -11.89
C THR A 74 17.21 -11.14 -11.98
N ASP A 75 17.88 -10.44 -11.05
CA ASP A 75 19.32 -10.19 -11.07
C ASP A 75 19.81 -9.35 -12.28
N GLU A 76 18.88 -8.74 -13.04
CA GLU A 76 19.20 -7.91 -14.19
C GLU A 76 19.73 -6.53 -13.76
N GLN A 77 21.05 -6.36 -13.84
CA GLN A 77 21.80 -5.20 -13.32
C GLN A 77 21.32 -3.84 -13.85
N GLU A 78 20.83 -3.78 -15.08
CA GLU A 78 20.34 -2.55 -15.73
C GLU A 78 19.20 -1.91 -14.92
N PHE A 79 18.33 -2.71 -14.29
CA PHE A 79 17.23 -2.17 -13.47
C PHE A 79 17.70 -1.62 -12.12
N LEU A 80 18.78 -2.17 -11.55
CA LEU A 80 19.43 -1.58 -10.39
C LEU A 80 20.01 -0.21 -10.73
N GLU A 81 20.65 -0.08 -11.89
CA GLU A 81 21.21 1.19 -12.36
C GLU A 81 20.12 2.24 -12.56
N ILE A 82 19.01 1.88 -13.23
CA ILE A 82 17.84 2.76 -13.41
C ILE A 82 17.29 3.22 -12.05
N GLY A 83 16.98 2.26 -11.16
CA GLY A 83 16.39 2.56 -9.86
C GLY A 83 17.30 3.39 -8.96
N ARG A 84 18.60 3.05 -8.91
CA ARG A 84 19.61 3.76 -8.11
C ARG A 84 19.83 5.18 -8.61
N LYS A 85 20.08 5.35 -9.91
CA LYS A 85 20.33 6.66 -10.54
C LYS A 85 19.17 7.61 -10.29
N ASN A 86 17.95 7.19 -10.64
CA ASN A 86 16.77 8.04 -10.50
C ASN A 86 16.44 8.36 -9.03
N THR A 87 16.71 7.42 -8.10
CA THR A 87 16.56 7.68 -6.66
C THR A 87 17.49 8.82 -6.21
N ILE A 88 18.77 8.76 -6.59
CA ILE A 88 19.76 9.76 -6.19
C ILE A 88 19.46 11.13 -6.84
N GLU A 89 19.18 11.14 -8.13
CA GLU A 89 19.02 12.39 -8.90
C GLU A 89 17.71 13.12 -8.60
N ARG A 90 16.64 12.41 -8.17
CA ARG A 90 15.27 12.97 -8.25
C ARG A 90 14.44 12.87 -6.97
N MET A 91 14.78 11.99 -6.03
CA MET A 91 13.92 11.76 -4.86
C MET A 91 14.20 12.72 -3.68
N ALA A 92 15.26 13.53 -3.74
CA ALA A 92 15.62 14.44 -2.65
C ALA A 92 14.47 15.36 -2.18
N PRO A 93 13.64 15.98 -3.07
CA PRO A 93 12.51 16.80 -2.63
C PRO A 93 11.46 16.04 -1.82
N HIS A 94 11.38 14.71 -1.97
CA HIS A 94 10.38 13.86 -1.30
C HIS A 94 10.80 13.47 0.12
N ILE A 95 12.08 13.62 0.47
CA ILE A 95 12.58 13.43 1.83
C ILE A 95 12.12 14.59 2.72
N SER A 96 12.09 15.81 2.18
CA SER A 96 11.76 17.05 2.89
C SER A 96 10.34 17.56 2.61
N HIS A 97 9.45 16.73 2.04
CA HIS A 97 8.11 17.17 1.65
C HIS A 97 7.18 17.31 2.86
N ILE A 98 7.19 18.47 3.52
CA ILE A 98 6.39 18.72 4.74
C ILE A 98 4.87 18.71 4.53
N GLY A 99 4.39 18.79 3.28
CA GLY A 99 2.96 18.89 2.94
C GLY A 99 2.17 17.58 2.87
N VAL A 100 2.79 16.40 3.01
CA VAL A 100 2.13 15.09 2.77
C VAL A 100 2.48 14.05 3.83
N HIS A 101 1.64 13.04 3.95
CA HIS A 101 1.83 11.86 4.82
C HIS A 101 2.40 10.64 4.08
N ASP A 102 2.84 10.82 2.83
CA ASP A 102 3.20 9.75 1.90
C ASP A 102 4.69 9.38 1.89
N HIS A 103 5.47 9.74 2.93
CA HIS A 103 6.92 9.49 2.92
C HIS A 103 7.24 7.99 2.86
N GLY A 104 6.47 7.15 3.53
CA GLY A 104 6.63 5.70 3.45
C GLY A 104 6.34 5.13 2.07
N PHE A 105 5.49 5.75 1.25
CA PHE A 105 5.27 5.32 -0.14
C PHE A 105 6.45 5.70 -1.03
N ASN A 106 6.93 6.94 -0.92
CA ASN A 106 8.00 7.43 -1.78
C ASN A 106 9.38 6.89 -1.38
N ASN A 107 9.76 7.08 -0.12
CA ASN A 107 11.15 6.96 0.32
C ASN A 107 11.54 5.52 0.69
N LEU A 108 10.59 4.68 1.14
CA LEU A 108 10.90 3.25 1.35
C LEU A 108 10.89 2.43 0.06
N SER A 109 10.04 2.79 -0.90
CA SER A 109 10.04 2.13 -2.21
C SER A 109 11.33 2.40 -2.99
N THR A 110 12.09 3.45 -2.63
CA THR A 110 13.36 3.85 -3.26
C THR A 110 14.55 3.63 -2.33
N TYR A 111 14.88 4.61 -1.48
CA TYR A 111 15.99 4.56 -0.53
C TYR A 111 15.90 3.32 0.38
N GLY A 112 14.70 2.96 0.83
CA GLY A 112 14.47 1.77 1.65
C GLY A 112 14.82 0.48 0.92
N ASN A 113 14.39 0.31 -0.33
CA ASN A 113 14.75 -0.84 -1.14
C ASN A 113 16.26 -0.93 -1.40
N LEU A 114 16.93 0.18 -1.73
CA LEU A 114 18.39 0.19 -1.90
C LEU A 114 19.12 -0.19 -0.62
N LEU A 115 18.68 0.35 0.52
CA LEU A 115 19.25 0.04 1.83
C LEU A 115 19.07 -1.44 2.19
N ARG A 116 17.85 -1.96 1.99
CA ARG A 116 17.50 -3.37 2.20
C ARG A 116 18.34 -4.29 1.32
N LEU A 117 18.42 -4.03 0.02
CA LEU A 117 19.23 -4.82 -0.91
C LEU A 117 20.70 -4.85 -0.46
N MET A 118 21.24 -3.73 0.03
CA MET A 118 22.62 -3.68 0.53
C MET A 118 22.79 -4.53 1.80
N GLN A 119 21.83 -4.49 2.73
CA GLN A 119 21.87 -5.30 3.94
C GLN A 119 21.68 -6.79 3.69
N GLU A 120 20.89 -7.14 2.68
CA GLU A 120 20.71 -8.54 2.25
C GLU A 120 21.89 -9.06 1.41
N GLY A 121 22.92 -8.24 1.14
CA GLY A 121 24.06 -8.62 0.32
C GLY A 121 23.74 -8.77 -1.18
N ARG A 122 22.59 -8.24 -1.62
CA ARG A 122 22.11 -8.26 -3.01
C ARG A 122 22.84 -7.25 -3.90
N ILE A 123 23.42 -6.21 -3.30
CA ILE A 123 24.24 -5.20 -3.98
C ILE A 123 25.52 -4.95 -3.17
N GLU A 124 26.54 -4.39 -3.83
CA GLU A 124 27.81 -4.08 -3.18
C GLU A 124 27.62 -3.19 -1.94
N ASN A 125 28.32 -3.53 -0.85
CA ASN A 125 28.31 -2.75 0.38
C ASN A 125 29.19 -1.50 0.24
N ASN A 126 28.58 -0.41 -0.23
CA ASN A 126 29.22 0.89 -0.31
C ASN A 126 28.84 1.75 0.91
N LYS A 127 29.84 2.07 1.75
CA LYS A 127 29.61 2.82 2.99
C LYS A 127 28.98 4.20 2.79
N TRP A 128 29.34 4.91 1.72
CA TRP A 128 28.80 6.25 1.47
C TRP A 128 27.32 6.18 1.08
N GLU A 129 26.97 5.30 0.15
CA GLU A 129 25.58 5.05 -0.24
C GLU A 129 24.75 4.57 0.96
N TYR A 130 25.31 3.66 1.76
CA TYR A 130 24.69 3.16 2.99
C TYR A 130 24.29 4.28 3.96
N ASP A 131 25.24 5.15 4.29
CA ASP A 131 25.00 6.26 5.22
C ASP A 131 24.07 7.31 4.62
N PHE A 132 24.13 7.53 3.30
CA PHE A 132 23.23 8.40 2.55
C PHE A 132 21.78 7.90 2.59
N TYR A 133 21.52 6.61 2.30
CA TYR A 133 20.18 6.04 2.35
C TYR A 133 19.62 6.04 3.77
N LYS A 134 20.44 5.74 4.77
CA LYS A 134 20.04 5.84 6.18
C LYS A 134 19.63 7.26 6.55
N LEU A 135 20.39 8.27 6.13
CA LEU A 135 20.03 9.66 6.40
C LEU A 135 18.68 10.00 5.75
N ALA A 136 18.46 9.61 4.50
CA ALA A 136 17.19 9.83 3.81
C ALA A 136 16.00 9.21 4.56
N ILE A 137 16.13 7.97 5.04
CA ILE A 137 15.08 7.30 5.83
C ILE A 137 14.83 7.99 7.17
N LYS A 138 15.90 8.35 7.89
CA LYS A 138 15.81 9.06 9.17
C LYS A 138 15.06 10.38 9.03
N ILE A 139 15.47 11.22 8.08
CA ILE A 139 14.83 12.52 7.86
C ILE A 139 13.38 12.33 7.40
N SER A 140 13.11 11.40 6.48
CA SER A 140 11.74 11.11 6.03
C SER A 140 10.82 10.68 7.17
N GLY A 141 11.30 9.82 8.07
CA GLY A 141 10.57 9.39 9.26
C GLY A 141 10.25 10.57 10.19
N SER A 142 11.22 11.46 10.40
CA SER A 142 11.02 12.67 11.21
C SER A 142 10.05 13.66 10.57
N VAL A 143 10.14 13.92 9.26
CA VAL A 143 9.23 14.84 8.56
C VAL A 143 7.79 14.31 8.60
N GLN A 144 7.57 13.02 8.35
CA GLN A 144 6.24 12.44 8.46
C GLN A 144 5.72 12.47 9.91
N ALA A 145 6.56 12.16 10.90
CA ALA A 145 6.19 12.21 12.32
C ALA A 145 5.89 13.62 12.85
N ALA A 146 6.43 14.66 12.21
CA ALA A 146 6.17 16.05 12.57
C ALA A 146 4.75 16.51 12.18
N ARG A 147 4.08 15.82 11.25
CA ARG A 147 2.69 16.09 10.86
C ARG A 147 1.71 15.50 11.87
N TRP A 148 1.70 16.00 13.09
CA TRP A 148 0.94 15.39 14.18
C TRP A 148 -0.28 16.19 14.65
N THR A 149 -1.37 15.47 14.96
CA THR A 149 -2.53 15.98 15.71
C THR A 149 -2.76 15.11 16.95
N ASP A 150 -2.79 15.75 18.12
CA ASP A 150 -3.22 15.09 19.37
C ASP A 150 -4.76 15.00 19.46
N ILE A 151 -5.26 13.96 20.12
CA ILE A 151 -6.70 13.77 20.36
C ILE A 151 -7.02 13.62 21.85
N SER A 152 -8.30 13.77 22.21
CA SER A 152 -8.75 13.96 23.60
C SER A 152 -8.42 12.81 24.57
N ASN A 153 -8.14 11.61 24.06
CA ASN A 153 -7.79 10.43 24.86
C ASN A 153 -6.28 10.22 25.06
N GLY A 154 -5.43 11.17 24.66
CA GLY A 154 -3.96 11.09 24.81
C GLY A 154 -3.23 10.32 23.70
N ASN A 155 -3.96 9.76 22.74
CA ASN A 155 -3.39 9.32 21.46
C ASN A 155 -3.26 10.51 20.49
N GLY A 156 -2.97 10.19 19.23
CA GLY A 156 -2.96 11.15 18.13
C GLY A 156 -2.66 10.43 16.82
N TYR A 157 -2.55 11.21 15.75
CA TYR A 157 -2.35 10.67 14.42
C TYR A 157 -1.51 11.59 13.55
N ILE A 158 -0.89 10.99 12.55
CA ILE A 158 -0.28 11.71 11.44
C ILE A 158 -1.40 12.20 10.52
N TYR A 159 -1.56 13.52 10.37
CA TYR A 159 -2.68 14.07 9.61
C TYR A 159 -2.42 14.11 8.10
N SER A 160 -3.50 13.91 7.33
CA SER A 160 -3.45 13.84 5.88
C SER A 160 -3.16 15.20 5.23
N PHE A 161 -2.98 15.23 3.91
CA PHE A 161 -2.84 16.50 3.18
C PHE A 161 -4.09 17.40 3.25
N ASN A 162 -5.27 16.88 3.64
CA ASN A 162 -6.47 17.71 3.87
C ASN A 162 -6.31 18.64 5.08
N GLY A 163 -5.40 18.31 5.99
CA GLY A 163 -5.01 19.18 7.11
C GLY A 163 -5.21 18.51 8.47
N PRO A 164 -4.95 19.26 9.56
CA PRO A 164 -4.81 18.70 10.91
C PRO A 164 -6.05 18.01 11.50
N HIS A 165 -7.22 18.14 10.87
CA HIS A 165 -8.48 17.53 11.31
C HIS A 165 -8.72 16.13 10.70
N SER A 166 -7.88 15.71 9.75
CA SER A 166 -8.13 14.58 8.86
C SER A 166 -7.11 13.45 9.05
N LEU A 167 -7.60 12.25 9.34
CA LEU A 167 -6.84 11.01 9.35
C LEU A 167 -7.23 10.17 8.13
N PHE A 168 -6.29 9.82 7.27
CA PHE A 168 -6.52 8.85 6.19
C PHE A 168 -5.99 7.47 6.56
N VAL A 169 -6.74 6.44 6.19
CA VAL A 169 -6.37 5.04 6.45
C VAL A 169 -5.09 4.60 5.73
N ASP A 170 -4.74 5.23 4.60
CA ASP A 170 -3.52 4.92 3.85
C ASP A 170 -2.23 5.27 4.60
N THR A 171 -2.30 6.22 5.54
CA THR A 171 -1.18 6.61 6.40
C THR A 171 -0.66 5.44 7.23
N LEU A 172 -1.51 4.46 7.53
CA LEU A 172 -1.10 3.19 8.16
C LEU A 172 -0.04 2.47 7.33
N ARG A 173 -0.18 2.42 6.00
CA ARG A 173 0.82 1.83 5.11
C ARG A 173 2.07 2.69 4.98
N SER A 174 2.02 4.00 5.24
CA SER A 174 3.22 4.84 5.22
C SER A 174 3.95 4.87 6.57
N CYS A 175 3.32 4.49 7.68
CA CYS A 175 3.94 4.42 9.02
C CYS A 175 5.23 3.61 9.10
N ARG A 176 5.44 2.65 8.20
CA ARG A 176 6.69 1.87 8.12
C ARG A 176 7.96 2.72 8.04
N ILE A 177 7.87 3.96 7.54
CA ILE A 177 9.03 4.88 7.54
C ILE A 177 9.43 5.33 8.94
N LEU A 178 8.47 5.58 9.84
CA LEU A 178 8.74 5.88 11.24
C LEU A 178 9.37 4.67 11.93
N VAL A 179 8.84 3.47 11.65
CA VAL A 179 9.29 2.22 12.26
C VAL A 179 10.71 1.86 11.81
N LEU A 180 11.02 1.99 10.52
CA LEU A 180 12.39 1.77 10.05
C LEU A 180 13.35 2.85 10.56
N ALA A 181 12.95 4.13 10.56
CA ALA A 181 13.77 5.21 11.11
C ALA A 181 14.06 5.00 12.61
N HIS A 182 13.08 4.50 13.37
CA HIS A 182 13.26 4.09 14.77
C HIS A 182 14.27 2.95 14.91
N LYS A 183 14.18 1.89 14.09
CA LYS A 183 15.15 0.79 14.07
C LYS A 183 16.57 1.27 13.72
N LEU A 184 16.69 2.32 12.91
CA LEU A 184 17.94 3.05 12.65
C LEU A 184 18.39 3.98 13.81
N LYS A 185 17.75 3.86 14.99
CA LYS A 185 18.00 4.60 16.22
C LYS A 185 17.86 6.12 16.04
N HIS A 186 16.85 6.53 15.27
CA HIS A 186 16.51 7.94 15.08
C HIS A 186 15.27 8.34 15.90
N TYR A 187 15.18 9.64 16.15
CA TYR A 187 14.07 10.29 16.82
C TYR A 187 13.84 11.65 16.16
N LEU A 188 12.62 12.16 16.25
CA LEU A 188 12.31 13.52 15.81
C LEU A 188 12.75 14.51 16.90
N GLN A 189 13.51 15.53 16.51
CA GLN A 189 13.87 16.65 17.38
C GLN A 189 12.80 17.74 17.25
N GLY A 190 11.98 17.92 18.31
CA GLY A 190 10.92 18.91 18.38
C GLY A 190 11.36 20.23 19.03
N GLU A 191 10.39 21.11 19.25
CA GLU A 191 10.61 22.41 19.91
C GLU A 191 11.20 22.25 21.31
N GLY A 192 12.08 23.18 21.71
CA GLY A 192 12.73 23.14 23.03
C GLY A 192 13.60 21.90 23.26
N ASP A 193 14.16 21.33 22.19
CA ASP A 193 14.94 20.10 22.18
C ASP A 193 14.20 18.86 22.72
N ILE A 194 12.87 18.84 22.67
CA ILE A 194 12.07 17.67 23.01
C ILE A 194 12.35 16.54 22.02
N ARG A 195 12.75 15.38 22.54
CA ARG A 195 12.92 14.16 21.73
C ARG A 195 11.58 13.45 21.60
N ILE A 196 11.11 13.30 20.37
CA ILE A 196 9.85 12.62 20.05
C ILE A 196 10.17 11.23 19.48
N SER A 197 9.64 10.20 20.13
CA SER A 197 9.78 8.81 19.69
C SER A 197 9.01 8.55 18.40
N LEU A 198 9.71 8.06 17.37
CA LEU A 198 9.09 7.70 16.09
C LEU A 198 8.22 6.43 16.24
N LEU A 199 8.66 5.46 17.04
CA LEU A 199 7.87 4.28 17.34
C LEU A 199 6.59 4.65 18.09
N GLU A 200 6.67 5.51 19.10
CA GLU A 200 5.47 5.93 19.84
C GLU A 200 4.46 6.65 18.94
N ARG A 201 4.94 7.54 18.06
CA ARG A 201 4.11 8.20 17.04
C ARG A 201 3.43 7.19 16.11
N ALA A 202 4.18 6.19 15.61
CA ALA A 202 3.63 5.12 14.79
C ALA A 202 2.56 4.33 15.56
N CYS A 203 2.87 3.87 16.77
CA CYS A 203 1.95 3.12 17.63
C CYS A 203 0.64 3.87 17.89
N LYS A 204 0.73 5.15 18.29
CA LYS A 204 -0.45 5.99 18.55
C LYS A 204 -1.30 6.21 17.29
N HIS A 205 -0.66 6.42 16.13
CA HIS A 205 -1.38 6.52 14.86
C HIS A 205 -2.08 5.20 14.48
N ILE A 206 -1.39 4.06 14.62
CA ILE A 206 -1.93 2.73 14.32
C ILE A 206 -3.13 2.42 15.23
N LEU A 207 -3.01 2.68 16.54
CA LEU A 207 -4.12 2.50 17.49
C LEU A 207 -5.32 3.40 17.17
N THR A 208 -5.06 4.67 16.82
CA THR A 208 -6.11 5.61 16.41
C THR A 208 -6.80 5.14 15.13
N THR A 209 -6.03 4.68 14.15
CA THR A 209 -6.57 4.13 12.90
C THR A 209 -7.40 2.88 13.13
N ALA A 210 -6.90 1.93 13.93
CA ALA A 210 -7.63 0.71 14.29
C ALA A 210 -8.93 1.04 15.03
N HIS A 211 -8.93 2.01 15.93
CA HIS A 211 -10.12 2.35 16.71
C HIS A 211 -11.17 3.11 15.90
N TYR A 212 -10.77 4.09 15.08
CA TYR A 212 -11.73 4.98 14.42
C TYR A 212 -12.00 4.65 12.96
N SER A 213 -11.03 4.09 12.22
CA SER A 213 -11.19 3.81 10.79
C SER A 213 -11.76 2.43 10.51
N VAL A 214 -11.52 1.45 11.39
CA VAL A 214 -12.06 0.09 11.30
C VAL A 214 -13.30 -0.05 12.17
N PHE A 215 -14.32 -0.72 11.64
CA PHE A 215 -15.58 -1.02 12.30
C PHE A 215 -15.59 -2.51 12.70
N TYR A 216 -16.24 -2.82 13.81
CA TYR A 216 -16.12 -4.15 14.45
C TYR A 216 -17.47 -4.84 14.66
N GLY A 217 -18.59 -4.19 14.36
CA GLY A 217 -19.92 -4.73 14.67
C GLY A 217 -20.14 -4.91 16.18
N GLU A 218 -19.52 -4.05 17.00
CA GLU A 218 -19.54 -4.11 18.46
C GLU A 218 -20.40 -2.97 19.07
N GLY A 219 -21.27 -2.37 18.25
CA GLY A 219 -22.24 -1.38 18.68
C GLY A 219 -21.72 0.05 18.69
N ARG A 220 -20.72 0.37 17.85
CA ARG A 220 -20.26 1.76 17.66
C ARG A 220 -21.39 2.67 17.20
N ASP A 221 -22.16 2.24 16.20
CA ASP A 221 -23.33 2.91 15.63
C ASP A 221 -24.17 1.92 14.78
N ASN A 222 -25.25 2.40 14.16
CA ASN A 222 -26.16 1.57 13.35
C ASN A 222 -25.54 1.01 12.05
N TYR A 223 -24.39 1.53 11.62
CA TYR A 223 -23.67 1.11 10.40
C TYR A 223 -22.36 0.37 10.73
N ASP A 224 -22.22 -0.08 11.98
CA ASP A 224 -21.06 -0.83 12.45
C ASP A 224 -21.10 -2.28 11.96
N GLU A 225 -20.18 -2.62 11.04
CA GLU A 225 -20.02 -3.96 10.47
C GLU A 225 -18.56 -4.39 10.61
N TRP A 226 -18.34 -5.67 10.98
CA TRP A 226 -17.01 -6.27 11.11
C TRP A 226 -16.15 -6.05 9.86
N GLY A 227 -15.06 -5.28 10.04
CA GLY A 227 -14.04 -5.03 9.02
C GLY A 227 -14.39 -3.96 8.00
N ARG A 228 -15.59 -3.38 8.06
CA ARG A 228 -15.92 -2.18 7.28
C ARG A 228 -14.87 -1.11 7.62
N THR A 229 -14.34 -0.45 6.61
CA THR A 229 -13.25 0.52 6.76
C THR A 229 -13.64 1.85 6.14
N ALA A 230 -13.56 2.92 6.92
CA ALA A 230 -13.69 4.29 6.43
C ALA A 230 -12.37 4.75 5.81
N HIS A 231 -12.46 5.54 4.75
CA HIS A 231 -11.29 6.11 4.10
C HIS A 231 -10.66 7.22 4.97
N GLU A 232 -11.50 8.14 5.45
CA GLU A 232 -11.07 9.29 6.22
C GLU A 232 -11.85 9.37 7.53
N ILE A 233 -11.19 9.81 8.60
CA ILE A 233 -11.81 10.11 9.88
C ILE A 233 -11.57 11.59 10.22
N ILE A 234 -12.64 12.27 10.64
CA ILE A 234 -12.62 13.69 10.99
C ILE A 234 -12.62 13.87 12.51
N PHE A 235 -11.70 14.71 12.99
CA PHE A 235 -11.63 15.17 14.38
C PHE A 235 -11.82 16.68 14.45
N ASN A 236 -12.38 17.18 15.54
CA ASN A 236 -12.39 18.62 15.81
C ASN A 236 -11.06 19.02 16.45
N ILE A 237 -10.37 19.96 15.82
CA ILE A 237 -9.04 20.44 16.23
C ILE A 237 -9.06 21.32 17.48
N ASN A 238 -10.24 21.82 17.90
CA ASN A 238 -10.35 22.63 19.12
C ASN A 238 -10.37 21.78 20.39
N ASP A 239 -10.92 20.56 20.33
CA ASP A 239 -11.12 19.70 21.50
C ASP A 239 -10.58 18.27 21.33
N GLY A 240 -10.07 17.92 20.16
CA GLY A 240 -9.52 16.59 19.85
C GLY A 240 -10.58 15.49 19.73
N ASN A 241 -11.88 15.82 19.70
CA ASN A 241 -12.94 14.81 19.69
C ASN A 241 -13.29 14.36 18.26
N TYR A 242 -13.51 13.06 18.11
CA TYR A 242 -14.02 12.43 16.90
C TYR A 242 -15.35 13.06 16.46
N ARG A 243 -15.57 13.19 15.14
CA ARG A 243 -16.80 13.74 14.56
C ARG A 243 -17.53 12.75 13.68
N CYS A 244 -16.90 12.27 12.63
CA CYS A 244 -17.57 11.40 11.66
C CYS A 244 -16.56 10.64 10.79
N PRO A 245 -16.99 9.55 10.14
CA PRO A 245 -16.28 9.03 9.00
C PRO A 245 -16.55 9.91 7.77
N ASN A 246 -15.57 10.00 6.89
CA ASN A 246 -15.66 10.69 5.62
C ASN A 246 -14.98 9.87 4.52
N SER A 247 -15.06 10.34 3.29
CA SER A 247 -14.30 9.78 2.18
C SER A 247 -13.99 10.83 1.13
N GLN A 248 -12.76 10.80 0.62
CA GLN A 248 -12.36 11.61 -0.52
C GLN A 248 -12.42 10.85 -1.86
N GLN A 249 -11.98 9.59 -1.89
CA GLN A 249 -11.89 8.78 -3.12
C GLN A 249 -12.96 7.68 -3.23
N GLY A 250 -13.60 7.30 -2.13
CA GLY A 250 -14.73 6.37 -2.09
C GLY A 250 -16.06 7.05 -2.39
N TYR A 251 -17.13 6.26 -2.46
CA TYR A 251 -18.47 6.76 -2.72
C TYR A 251 -19.03 7.56 -1.53
N SER A 252 -18.80 7.10 -0.31
CA SER A 252 -19.32 7.74 0.91
C SER A 252 -18.48 7.40 2.13
N GLY A 253 -18.51 8.23 3.17
CA GLY A 253 -17.96 7.90 4.50
C GLY A 253 -18.66 6.71 5.18
N PHE A 254 -19.81 6.28 4.66
CA PHE A 254 -20.58 5.13 5.14
C PHE A 254 -20.40 3.86 4.29
N THR A 255 -19.61 3.90 3.22
CA THR A 255 -19.23 2.72 2.44
C THR A 255 -17.77 2.35 2.68
N THR A 256 -17.24 1.38 1.94
CA THR A 256 -15.83 1.01 2.01
C THR A 256 -15.21 1.09 0.63
N TRP A 257 -14.37 2.10 0.46
CA TRP A 257 -13.47 2.21 -0.67
C TRP A 257 -12.41 1.12 -0.60
N THR A 258 -12.36 0.27 -1.62
CA THR A 258 -11.67 -1.03 -1.50
C THR A 258 -10.15 -0.90 -1.48
N ARG A 259 -9.58 0.15 -2.07
CA ARG A 259 -8.15 0.44 -1.90
C ARG A 259 -7.81 0.95 -0.50
N GLY A 260 -8.68 1.74 0.13
CA GLY A 260 -8.50 2.16 1.52
C GLY A 260 -8.50 0.97 2.49
N LEU A 261 -9.42 0.03 2.27
CA LEU A 261 -9.44 -1.27 2.95
C LEU A 261 -8.13 -2.04 2.72
N ALA A 262 -7.68 -2.13 1.48
CA ALA A 262 -6.45 -2.85 1.14
C ALA A 262 -5.21 -2.24 1.83
N TRP A 263 -5.14 -0.90 1.93
CA TRP A 263 -4.08 -0.24 2.70
C TRP A 263 -4.07 -0.63 4.17
N ALA A 264 -5.25 -0.74 4.79
CA ALA A 264 -5.36 -1.25 6.16
C ALA A 264 -4.88 -2.70 6.25
N MET A 265 -5.29 -3.58 5.32
CA MET A 265 -4.89 -4.99 5.30
C MET A 265 -3.38 -5.14 5.29
N VAL A 266 -2.69 -4.53 4.31
CA VAL A 266 -1.23 -4.67 4.19
C VAL A 266 -0.49 -3.91 5.29
N GLY A 267 -0.99 -2.72 5.67
CA GLY A 267 -0.37 -1.88 6.69
C GLY A 267 -0.36 -2.53 8.06
N PHE A 268 -1.50 -3.06 8.55
CA PHE A 268 -1.49 -3.81 9.82
C PHE A 268 -0.58 -5.04 9.75
N SER A 269 -0.63 -5.78 8.65
CA SER A 269 0.12 -7.04 8.52
C SER A 269 1.63 -6.84 8.53
N GLU A 270 2.15 -5.84 7.82
CA GLU A 270 3.59 -5.56 7.81
C GLU A 270 4.08 -4.93 9.12
N GLU A 271 3.26 -4.10 9.76
CA GLU A 271 3.63 -3.52 11.06
C GLU A 271 3.62 -4.60 12.15
N LEU A 272 2.72 -5.58 12.09
CA LEU A 272 2.77 -6.77 12.97
C LEU A 272 4.08 -7.55 12.79
N GLU A 273 4.51 -7.78 11.54
CA GLU A 273 5.80 -8.41 11.23
C GLU A 273 6.98 -7.59 11.79
N ALA A 274 6.98 -6.27 11.61
CA ALA A 274 8.04 -5.40 12.10
C ALA A 274 8.08 -5.34 13.63
N PHE A 275 6.93 -5.21 14.28
CA PHE A 275 6.81 -5.08 15.74
C PHE A 275 7.24 -6.35 16.44
N ALA A 276 7.11 -7.53 15.82
CA ALA A 276 7.63 -8.79 16.33
C ALA A 276 9.17 -8.78 16.51
N THR A 277 9.89 -7.87 15.85
CA THR A 277 11.35 -7.74 15.93
C THR A 277 11.84 -6.66 16.88
N ILE A 278 10.94 -5.85 17.44
CA ILE A 278 11.27 -4.78 18.40
C ILE A 278 11.24 -5.37 19.81
N PRO A 279 12.05 -4.92 20.78
CA PRO A 279 11.94 -5.36 22.18
C PRO A 279 10.66 -4.86 22.87
N ASP A 280 10.14 -5.64 23.82
CA ASP A 280 8.86 -5.37 24.53
C ASP A 280 8.88 -4.04 25.31
N GLU A 281 10.03 -3.70 25.89
CA GLU A 281 10.25 -2.48 26.65
C GLU A 281 10.03 -1.20 25.82
N GLU A 282 10.19 -1.27 24.49
CA GLU A 282 10.01 -0.12 23.61
C GLU A 282 8.53 0.26 23.39
N PHE A 283 7.58 -0.57 23.88
CA PHE A 283 6.13 -0.32 23.80
C PHE A 283 5.51 0.19 25.12
N GLN A 284 6.32 0.46 26.15
CA GLN A 284 5.80 0.86 27.46
C GLN A 284 4.97 2.16 27.40
N SER A 285 5.40 3.14 26.59
CA SER A 285 4.67 4.42 26.45
C SER A 285 3.34 4.30 25.71
N THR A 286 3.03 3.13 25.14
CA THR A 286 1.82 2.86 24.35
C THR A 286 0.93 1.81 25.00
N GLY A 287 1.06 1.58 26.31
CA GLY A 287 0.27 0.60 27.05
C GLY A 287 0.78 -0.84 26.95
N GLY A 288 2.03 -1.03 26.50
CA GLY A 288 2.69 -2.32 26.38
C GLY A 288 2.38 -3.07 25.08
N ARG A 289 3.26 -4.01 24.72
CA ARG A 289 3.16 -4.82 23.49
C ARG A 289 1.79 -5.47 23.32
N THR A 290 1.29 -6.13 24.37
CA THR A 290 0.05 -6.91 24.30
C THR A 290 -1.13 -6.07 23.83
N THR A 291 -1.25 -4.83 24.32
CA THR A 291 -2.33 -3.91 23.97
C THR A 291 -2.30 -3.56 22.49
N ILE A 292 -1.13 -3.20 21.96
CA ILE A 292 -1.01 -2.78 20.57
C ILE A 292 -1.11 -3.97 19.59
N ILE A 293 -0.46 -5.08 19.90
CA ILE A 293 -0.50 -6.27 19.03
C ILE A 293 -1.92 -6.84 18.95
N SER A 294 -2.62 -7.00 20.08
CA SER A 294 -4.00 -7.50 20.06
C SER A 294 -4.97 -6.59 19.29
N SER A 295 -4.78 -5.26 19.40
CA SER A 295 -5.56 -4.28 18.63
C SER A 295 -5.28 -4.40 17.13
N MET A 296 -4.02 -4.54 16.74
CA MET A 296 -3.60 -4.70 15.35
C MET A 296 -4.04 -6.03 14.75
N GLU A 297 -3.92 -7.15 15.48
CA GLU A 297 -4.37 -8.47 15.04
C GLU A 297 -5.89 -8.48 14.82
N LYS A 298 -6.66 -7.92 15.76
CA LYS A 298 -8.11 -7.78 15.62
C LYS A 298 -8.47 -6.96 14.39
N ALA A 299 -7.84 -5.80 14.21
CA ALA A 299 -8.07 -4.94 13.06
C ALA A 299 -7.69 -5.62 11.74
N ALA A 300 -6.52 -6.28 11.68
CA ALA A 300 -6.03 -6.99 10.50
C ALA A 300 -6.96 -8.13 10.08
N CYS A 301 -7.41 -8.95 11.04
CA CYS A 301 -8.41 -9.99 10.79
C CYS A 301 -9.72 -9.38 10.29
N ALA A 302 -10.22 -8.32 10.94
CA ALA A 302 -11.46 -7.68 10.53
C ALA A 302 -11.42 -7.20 9.07
N VAL A 303 -10.39 -6.42 8.69
CA VAL A 303 -10.28 -5.89 7.33
C VAL A 303 -10.07 -6.99 6.28
N CYS A 304 -9.33 -8.05 6.61
CA CYS A 304 -9.13 -9.19 5.71
C CYS A 304 -10.41 -10.02 5.53
N ASP A 305 -11.15 -10.27 6.60
CA ASP A 305 -12.45 -10.97 6.56
C ASP A 305 -13.46 -10.19 5.71
N PHE A 306 -13.55 -8.87 5.91
CA PHE A 306 -14.46 -8.02 5.14
C PHE A 306 -14.08 -8.00 3.66
N TYR A 307 -12.78 -7.93 3.34
CA TYR A 307 -12.30 -8.02 1.96
C TYR A 307 -12.74 -9.34 1.30
N ILE A 308 -12.50 -10.48 1.97
CA ILE A 308 -12.88 -11.81 1.46
C ILE A 308 -14.38 -11.89 1.20
N LYS A 309 -15.19 -11.45 2.17
CA LYS A 309 -16.66 -11.48 2.12
C LYS A 309 -17.22 -10.62 0.98
N ASN A 310 -16.66 -9.43 0.77
CA ASN A 310 -17.18 -8.40 -0.12
C ASN A 310 -16.47 -8.29 -1.47
N THR A 311 -15.72 -9.33 -1.87
CA THR A 311 -15.02 -9.39 -3.16
C THR A 311 -15.59 -10.51 -4.05
N PRO A 312 -15.67 -10.30 -5.38
CA PRO A 312 -15.95 -11.34 -6.37
C PRO A 312 -15.09 -12.60 -6.24
N THR A 313 -15.50 -13.69 -6.89
CA THR A 313 -14.94 -15.03 -6.66
C THR A 313 -13.46 -15.17 -7.05
N ASP A 314 -12.99 -14.35 -7.98
CA ASP A 314 -11.58 -14.28 -8.42
C ASP A 314 -10.70 -13.38 -7.56
N GLY A 315 -11.27 -12.72 -6.55
CA GLY A 315 -10.51 -11.86 -5.64
C GLY A 315 -10.29 -10.44 -6.12
N ILE A 316 -10.98 -9.99 -7.18
CA ILE A 316 -10.80 -8.64 -7.72
C ILE A 316 -12.00 -7.74 -7.34
N PRO A 317 -11.83 -6.75 -6.44
CA PRO A 317 -12.95 -6.01 -5.87
C PRO A 317 -13.45 -4.94 -6.82
N TYR A 318 -14.73 -4.56 -6.67
CA TYR A 318 -15.23 -3.30 -7.20
C TYR A 318 -14.59 -2.12 -6.45
N TRP A 319 -14.52 -0.95 -7.07
CA TRP A 319 -13.80 0.20 -6.50
C TRP A 319 -14.32 0.65 -5.11
N ASP A 320 -15.60 0.41 -4.81
CA ASP A 320 -16.23 0.70 -3.52
C ASP A 320 -17.36 -0.31 -3.27
N THR A 321 -17.49 -0.82 -2.05
CA THR A 321 -18.52 -1.83 -1.70
C THR A 321 -19.95 -1.30 -1.68
N GLY A 322 -20.13 0.02 -1.66
CA GLY A 322 -21.42 0.67 -1.78
C GLY A 322 -21.55 1.55 -3.02
N ALA A 323 -20.77 1.28 -4.07
CA ALA A 323 -20.86 2.01 -5.33
C ALA A 323 -22.31 2.00 -5.89
N PRO A 324 -22.79 3.16 -6.40
CA PRO A 324 -24.22 3.45 -6.54
C PRO A 324 -24.96 2.55 -7.54
N ASN A 325 -24.27 1.95 -8.50
CA ASN A 325 -24.85 1.07 -9.51
C ASN A 325 -24.48 -0.41 -9.33
N LEU A 326 -23.87 -0.83 -8.21
CA LEU A 326 -23.53 -2.24 -7.97
C LEU A 326 -24.76 -3.16 -8.06
N TRP A 327 -25.91 -2.71 -7.55
CA TRP A 327 -27.15 -3.46 -7.59
C TRP A 327 -27.61 -3.81 -9.02
N LYS A 328 -27.19 -3.05 -10.03
CA LYS A 328 -27.51 -3.33 -11.46
C LYS A 328 -26.70 -4.50 -12.03
N ILE A 329 -25.58 -4.86 -11.39
CA ILE A 329 -24.75 -6.00 -11.78
C ILE A 329 -25.37 -7.32 -11.28
N GLY A 330 -26.22 -7.26 -10.24
CA GLY A 330 -26.87 -8.43 -9.65
C GLY A 330 -25.96 -9.14 -8.65
N ASN A 331 -25.87 -10.48 -8.72
CA ASN A 331 -25.10 -11.31 -7.79
C ASN A 331 -23.58 -11.26 -8.04
N TYR A 332 -23.00 -10.06 -8.14
CA TYR A 332 -21.60 -9.84 -8.51
C TYR A 332 -20.57 -10.52 -7.59
N LEU A 333 -20.97 -10.86 -6.36
CA LEU A 333 -20.13 -11.60 -5.40
C LEU A 333 -20.09 -13.11 -5.67
N GLN A 334 -20.95 -13.66 -6.52
CA GLN A 334 -20.99 -15.10 -6.82
C GLN A 334 -20.32 -15.46 -8.16
N GLU A 335 -19.82 -14.45 -8.87
CA GLU A 335 -19.18 -14.60 -10.17
C GLU A 335 -17.75 -14.02 -10.12
N PRO A 336 -16.89 -14.32 -11.12
CA PRO A 336 -15.66 -13.58 -11.32
C PRO A 336 -15.94 -12.10 -11.57
N SER A 337 -15.01 -11.21 -11.20
CA SER A 337 -15.15 -9.80 -11.49
C SER A 337 -15.20 -9.57 -13.01
N ASN A 338 -15.95 -8.56 -13.46
CA ASN A 338 -16.05 -8.21 -14.88
C ASN A 338 -15.60 -6.76 -15.09
N PRO A 339 -14.36 -6.50 -15.54
CA PRO A 339 -13.89 -5.14 -15.77
C PRO A 339 -14.61 -4.41 -16.92
N TYR A 340 -15.36 -5.13 -17.76
CA TYR A 340 -16.05 -4.60 -18.95
C TYR A 340 -17.57 -4.50 -18.79
N ASN A 341 -18.08 -4.58 -17.56
CA ASN A 341 -19.50 -4.35 -17.29
C ASN A 341 -19.91 -2.88 -17.59
N SER A 342 -21.20 -2.58 -17.51
CA SER A 342 -21.73 -1.25 -17.87
C SER A 342 -21.98 -0.31 -16.69
N PHE A 343 -21.72 -0.74 -15.44
CA PHE A 343 -22.27 -0.10 -14.25
C PHE A 343 -21.23 0.43 -13.28
N GLU A 344 -20.30 -0.41 -12.81
CA GLU A 344 -19.27 0.00 -11.83
C GLU A 344 -17.90 -0.62 -12.15
N PRO A 345 -16.80 0.13 -12.06
CA PRO A 345 -15.48 -0.41 -12.33
C PRO A 345 -14.95 -1.29 -11.18
N ILE A 346 -14.09 -2.23 -11.55
CA ILE A 346 -13.24 -2.95 -10.61
C ILE A 346 -11.98 -2.15 -10.30
N ASP A 347 -11.29 -2.46 -9.21
CA ASP A 347 -9.99 -1.88 -8.88
C ASP A 347 -8.96 -2.98 -8.62
N SER A 348 -8.21 -3.34 -9.64
CA SER A 348 -7.16 -4.35 -9.56
C SER A 348 -6.01 -3.92 -8.64
N SER A 349 -5.79 -2.61 -8.46
CA SER A 349 -4.76 -2.12 -7.55
C SER A 349 -5.08 -2.46 -6.09
N ALA A 350 -6.36 -2.35 -5.69
CA ALA A 350 -6.82 -2.84 -4.39
C ALA A 350 -6.60 -4.35 -4.22
N ALA A 351 -6.76 -5.14 -5.29
CA ALA A 351 -6.47 -6.57 -5.25
C ALA A 351 -4.98 -6.89 -5.09
N ALA A 352 -4.09 -6.19 -5.79
CA ALA A 352 -2.65 -6.39 -5.64
C ALA A 352 -2.16 -6.06 -4.22
N ILE A 353 -2.71 -5.01 -3.61
CA ILE A 353 -2.43 -4.60 -2.24
C ILE A 353 -3.05 -5.59 -1.24
N GLY A 354 -4.32 -5.97 -1.44
CA GLY A 354 -5.04 -6.91 -0.60
C GLY A 354 -4.39 -8.30 -0.58
N ALA A 355 -3.89 -8.79 -1.73
CA ALA A 355 -3.15 -10.04 -1.82
C ALA A 355 -1.90 -10.05 -0.93
N GLN A 356 -1.17 -8.92 -0.85
CA GLN A 356 -0.03 -8.78 0.05
C GLN A 356 -0.47 -8.85 1.51
N GLY A 357 -1.52 -8.12 1.89
CA GLY A 357 -2.07 -8.15 3.25
C GLY A 357 -2.48 -9.56 3.66
N LEU A 358 -3.23 -10.27 2.81
CA LEU A 358 -3.66 -11.65 3.06
C LEU A 358 -2.49 -12.62 3.23
N MET A 359 -1.49 -12.57 2.33
CA MET A 359 -0.33 -13.46 2.43
C MET A 359 0.50 -13.19 3.68
N ARG A 360 0.77 -11.92 4.00
CA ARG A 360 1.55 -11.53 5.19
C ARG A 360 0.82 -11.87 6.48
N LEU A 361 -0.47 -11.53 6.60
CA LEU A 361 -1.27 -11.90 7.77
C LEU A 361 -1.36 -13.41 7.94
N GLY A 362 -1.56 -14.13 6.83
CA GLY A 362 -1.58 -15.59 6.82
C GLY A 362 -0.27 -16.20 7.32
N LYS A 363 0.88 -15.63 6.93
CA LYS A 363 2.18 -16.06 7.47
C LYS A 363 2.37 -15.69 8.93
N TYR A 364 2.06 -14.46 9.32
CA TYR A 364 2.20 -13.99 10.70
C TYR A 364 1.38 -14.83 11.69
N LEU A 365 0.11 -15.12 11.37
CA LEU A 365 -0.80 -15.88 12.22
C LEU A 365 -0.69 -17.40 12.04
N ASN A 366 0.16 -17.89 11.12
CA ASN A 366 0.14 -19.29 10.65
C ASN A 366 -1.25 -19.74 10.17
N ASN A 367 -1.99 -18.86 9.51
CA ASN A 367 -3.31 -19.12 8.94
C ASN A 367 -3.20 -19.41 7.44
N ASP A 368 -3.27 -20.70 7.08
CA ASP A 368 -3.15 -21.13 5.69
C ASP A 368 -4.30 -20.61 4.82
N TYR A 369 -5.51 -20.43 5.35
CA TYR A 369 -6.64 -19.92 4.57
C TYR A 369 -6.37 -18.51 4.03
N TYR A 370 -5.90 -17.57 4.87
CA TYR A 370 -5.52 -16.24 4.39
C TYR A 370 -4.38 -16.29 3.37
N PHE A 371 -3.36 -17.10 3.65
CA PHE A 371 -2.22 -17.24 2.75
C PHE A 371 -2.64 -17.75 1.36
N LYS A 372 -3.46 -18.81 1.30
CA LYS A 372 -4.00 -19.40 0.06
C LYS A 372 -4.95 -18.46 -0.66
N THR A 373 -5.73 -17.69 0.09
CA THR A 373 -6.61 -16.65 -0.48
C THR A 373 -5.77 -15.60 -1.18
N GLY A 374 -4.71 -15.09 -0.55
CA GLY A 374 -3.79 -14.13 -1.17
C GLY A 374 -3.11 -14.68 -2.43
N LEU A 375 -2.68 -15.95 -2.42
CA LEU A 375 -2.17 -16.62 -3.63
C LEU A 375 -3.22 -16.74 -4.74
N THR A 376 -4.48 -17.01 -4.38
CA THR A 376 -5.60 -17.11 -5.34
C THR A 376 -5.81 -15.77 -6.04
N VAL A 377 -5.82 -14.67 -5.29
CA VAL A 377 -5.94 -13.31 -5.84
C VAL A 377 -4.76 -12.99 -6.75
N LEU A 378 -3.52 -13.28 -6.31
CA LEU A 378 -2.34 -13.05 -7.14
C LEU A 378 -2.38 -13.85 -8.45
N LYS A 379 -2.81 -15.11 -8.40
CA LYS A 379 -2.96 -15.95 -9.60
C LYS A 379 -3.89 -15.30 -10.64
N ALA A 380 -5.01 -14.72 -10.20
CA ALA A 380 -5.90 -14.00 -11.10
C ALA A 380 -5.21 -12.78 -11.73
N LEU A 381 -4.53 -11.97 -10.92
CA LEU A 381 -3.82 -10.76 -11.36
C LEU A 381 -2.67 -11.02 -12.33
N LEU A 382 -2.05 -12.21 -12.29
CA LEU A 382 -0.97 -12.61 -13.20
C LEU A 382 -1.47 -13.04 -14.59
N ASN A 383 -2.77 -12.95 -14.86
CA ASN A 383 -3.39 -13.37 -16.11
C ASN A 383 -4.28 -12.27 -16.72
N GLU A 384 -4.58 -12.40 -18.01
CA GLU A 384 -5.60 -11.57 -18.65
C GLU A 384 -6.98 -11.82 -18.02
N PRO A 385 -7.85 -10.79 -17.91
CA PRO A 385 -7.72 -9.44 -18.49
C PRO A 385 -6.91 -8.44 -17.64
N TYR A 386 -6.36 -8.85 -16.49
CA TYR A 386 -5.72 -7.92 -15.55
C TYR A 386 -4.26 -7.60 -15.88
N LEU A 387 -3.50 -8.59 -16.37
CA LEU A 387 -2.11 -8.39 -16.77
C LEU A 387 -2.01 -7.88 -18.21
N SER A 388 -1.30 -6.76 -18.40
CA SER A 388 -1.13 -6.13 -19.72
C SER A 388 -0.03 -6.80 -20.55
N SER A 389 -0.43 -7.60 -21.53
CA SER A 389 0.45 -8.17 -22.57
C SER A 389 0.73 -7.20 -23.74
N ASN A 390 0.00 -6.07 -23.82
CA ASN A 390 0.08 -5.13 -24.94
C ASN A 390 1.39 -4.30 -24.92
N PRO A 391 2.29 -4.40 -25.92
CA PRO A 391 3.56 -3.67 -25.92
C PRO A 391 3.40 -2.15 -26.03
N ASN A 392 2.24 -1.66 -26.50
CA ASN A 392 1.96 -0.21 -26.61
C ASN A 392 1.35 0.38 -25.34
N HIS A 393 1.03 -0.45 -24.34
CA HIS A 393 0.52 0.00 -23.04
C HIS A 393 1.67 0.04 -22.04
N GLN A 394 1.95 1.20 -21.44
CA GLN A 394 3.05 1.40 -20.50
C GLN A 394 2.81 0.75 -19.14
N GLY A 395 1.56 0.66 -18.69
CA GLY A 395 1.21 0.01 -17.42
C GLY A 395 1.20 -1.51 -17.50
N LEU A 396 1.48 -2.15 -16.36
CA LEU A 396 1.54 -3.59 -16.18
C LEU A 396 0.21 -4.16 -15.68
N LEU A 397 -0.36 -3.58 -14.63
CA LEU A 397 -1.62 -4.02 -14.03
C LEU A 397 -2.78 -3.14 -14.52
N LEU A 398 -3.68 -3.71 -15.29
CA LEU A 398 -4.83 -3.02 -15.87
C LEU A 398 -6.01 -2.94 -14.90
N HIS A 399 -6.95 -2.05 -15.20
CA HIS A 399 -8.19 -1.83 -14.45
C HIS A 399 -7.98 -1.26 -13.04
N SER A 400 -7.01 -0.35 -12.90
CA SER A 400 -6.86 0.46 -11.69
C SER A 400 -7.83 1.64 -11.70
N ILE A 401 -8.38 2.00 -10.54
CA ILE A 401 -9.28 3.16 -10.39
C ILE A 401 -8.67 4.17 -9.45
N TYR A 402 -8.29 5.35 -9.92
CA TYR A 402 -7.71 6.39 -9.10
C TYR A 402 -8.74 7.15 -8.27
N HIS A 403 -9.67 7.87 -8.90
CA HIS A 403 -10.56 8.79 -8.19
C HIS A 403 -11.92 8.91 -8.87
N ARG A 404 -12.75 7.89 -8.66
CA ARG A 404 -14.05 7.77 -9.31
C ARG A 404 -14.99 8.97 -9.06
N PRO A 405 -15.14 9.50 -7.83
CA PRO A 405 -16.01 10.65 -7.57
C PRO A 405 -15.63 11.94 -8.32
N ASN A 406 -14.34 12.15 -8.60
CA ASN A 406 -13.85 13.33 -9.31
C ASN A 406 -13.74 13.13 -10.83
N ASN A 407 -14.16 11.97 -11.35
CA ASN A 407 -14.11 11.63 -12.77
C ASN A 407 -12.70 11.78 -13.38
N TRP A 408 -11.68 11.33 -12.64
CA TRP A 408 -10.29 11.38 -13.11
C TRP A 408 -9.90 10.17 -13.96
N ASP A 409 -10.63 9.08 -13.82
CA ASP A 409 -10.35 7.81 -14.49
C ASP A 409 -10.78 7.86 -15.96
N TYR A 410 -9.91 7.41 -16.85
CA TYR A 410 -10.20 7.41 -18.28
C TYR A 410 -11.27 6.38 -18.63
N ILE A 411 -12.26 6.81 -19.43
CA ILE A 411 -13.31 5.95 -19.97
C ILE A 411 -13.04 5.76 -21.47
N PRO A 412 -12.76 4.53 -21.94
CA PRO A 412 -12.65 4.25 -23.36
C PRO A 412 -13.93 4.63 -24.13
N GLN A 413 -13.80 5.05 -25.39
CA GLN A 413 -14.91 5.58 -26.19
C GLN A 413 -16.12 4.63 -26.31
N ASN A 414 -15.88 3.31 -26.27
CA ASN A 414 -16.92 2.28 -26.38
C ASN A 414 -17.35 1.69 -25.03
N ALA A 415 -17.01 2.34 -23.91
CA ALA A 415 -17.32 1.90 -22.57
C ALA A 415 -18.19 2.92 -21.81
N GLN A 416 -18.93 2.44 -20.81
CA GLN A 416 -19.73 3.29 -19.92
C GLN A 416 -19.02 3.62 -18.60
N ILE A 417 -17.98 2.85 -18.27
CA ILE A 417 -17.20 2.95 -17.04
C ILE A 417 -15.70 2.92 -17.34
N PRO A 418 -14.85 3.45 -16.43
CA PRO A 418 -13.41 3.36 -16.58
C PRO A 418 -12.95 1.90 -16.58
N ASN A 419 -12.07 1.55 -17.51
CA ASN A 419 -11.44 0.24 -17.60
C ASN A 419 -10.19 0.33 -18.49
N GLY A 420 -9.31 -0.66 -18.38
CA GLY A 420 -8.18 -0.84 -19.30
C GLY A 420 -6.97 0.06 -19.03
N GLU A 421 -6.97 0.84 -17.95
CA GLU A 421 -5.83 1.67 -17.55
C GLU A 421 -5.17 1.16 -16.27
N SER A 422 -3.90 1.52 -16.10
CA SER A 422 -3.05 1.17 -14.96
C SER A 422 -2.81 2.36 -14.05
N SER A 423 -2.25 2.06 -12.87
CA SER A 423 -1.77 3.05 -11.92
C SER A 423 -0.37 2.72 -11.45
N MET A 424 0.42 3.74 -11.07
CA MET A 424 1.81 3.51 -10.67
C MET A 424 1.92 2.71 -9.36
N TRP A 425 0.99 2.93 -8.42
CA TRP A 425 0.91 2.12 -7.20
C TRP A 425 0.45 0.68 -7.50
N GLY A 426 -0.51 0.48 -8.43
CA GLY A 426 -0.96 -0.86 -8.80
C GLY A 426 0.18 -1.67 -9.41
N ASP A 427 0.91 -1.04 -10.33
CA ASP A 427 2.12 -1.57 -10.97
C ASP A 427 3.23 -1.91 -9.97
N TYR A 428 3.49 -1.06 -8.98
CA TYR A 428 4.48 -1.34 -7.94
C TYR A 428 4.03 -2.47 -7.02
N HIS A 429 2.78 -2.46 -6.56
CA HIS A 429 2.29 -3.43 -5.59
C HIS A 429 2.06 -4.81 -6.18
N ILE A 430 1.74 -4.94 -7.47
CA ILE A 430 1.76 -6.26 -8.11
C ILE A 430 3.18 -6.81 -8.22
N ARG A 431 4.19 -5.97 -8.49
CA ARG A 431 5.61 -6.37 -8.47
C ARG A 431 6.04 -6.76 -7.06
N GLU A 432 5.62 -6.04 -6.04
CA GLU A 432 5.92 -6.35 -4.64
C GLU A 432 5.31 -7.70 -4.23
N ALA A 433 4.06 -7.97 -4.60
CA ALA A 433 3.39 -9.26 -4.40
C ALA A 433 4.08 -10.41 -5.18
N ALA A 434 4.45 -10.16 -6.44
CA ALA A 434 5.16 -11.12 -7.27
C ALA A 434 6.56 -11.43 -6.72
N LEU A 435 7.29 -10.43 -6.22
CA LEU A 435 8.61 -10.59 -5.61
C LEU A 435 8.53 -11.43 -4.34
N TYR A 436 7.54 -11.16 -3.50
CA TYR A 436 7.27 -11.93 -2.30
C TYR A 436 7.12 -13.43 -2.62
N VAL A 437 6.29 -13.79 -3.59
CA VAL A 437 6.09 -15.20 -3.99
C VAL A 437 7.32 -15.77 -4.71
N THR A 438 8.00 -14.98 -5.54
CA THR A 438 9.25 -15.39 -6.20
C THR A 438 10.32 -15.79 -5.19
N ARG A 439 10.48 -15.00 -4.11
CA ARG A 439 11.41 -15.32 -3.02
C ARG A 439 11.02 -16.57 -2.25
N LEU A 440 9.71 -16.79 -2.02
CA LEU A 440 9.23 -18.05 -1.41
C LEU A 440 9.54 -19.27 -2.28
N ILE A 441 9.33 -19.18 -3.60
CA ILE A 441 9.66 -20.26 -4.55
C ILE A 441 11.16 -20.59 -4.52
N ASN A 442 11.99 -19.56 -4.46
CA ASN A 442 13.44 -19.70 -4.49
C ASN A 442 14.06 -20.00 -3.12
N ASN A 443 13.26 -20.12 -2.05
CA ASN A 443 13.73 -20.21 -0.66
C ASN A 443 14.74 -19.10 -0.30
N SER A 444 14.54 -17.90 -0.84
CA SER A 444 15.35 -16.72 -0.54
C SER A 444 14.92 -16.06 0.77
N THR A 445 15.67 -15.05 1.23
CA THR A 445 15.30 -14.24 2.40
C THR A 445 13.86 -13.73 2.28
N TYR A 446 13.05 -14.03 3.31
CA TYR A 446 11.66 -13.58 3.39
C TYR A 446 11.57 -12.06 3.21
N TYR A 447 10.69 -11.59 2.32
CA TYR A 447 10.64 -10.19 1.94
C TYR A 447 9.93 -9.32 2.99
N THR A 448 10.67 -8.45 3.66
CA THR A 448 10.13 -7.41 4.55
C THR A 448 10.77 -6.06 4.27
N PHE A 449 10.10 -4.97 4.62
CA PHE A 449 10.65 -3.62 4.45
C PHE A 449 11.82 -3.29 5.40
N PHE A 450 12.03 -4.12 6.44
CA PHE A 450 12.98 -3.88 7.53
C PHE A 450 14.12 -4.90 7.58
N ASN A 451 14.24 -5.78 6.59
CA ASN A 451 15.31 -6.79 6.53
C ASN A 451 16.69 -6.15 6.76
N GLY A 452 17.46 -6.74 7.67
CA GLY A 452 18.78 -6.25 8.09
C GLY A 452 18.79 -5.33 9.31
N TYR A 453 17.64 -5.01 9.91
CA TYR A 453 17.53 -4.08 11.05
C TYR A 453 16.65 -4.58 12.19
#